data_AF-B1WP12-F1
#
_entry.id   AF-B1WP12-F1
#
_cell.length_a   1.000
_cell.length_b   1.000
_cell.length_c   1.000
_cell.angle_alpha   90.00
_cell.angle_beta   90.00
_cell.angle_gamma   90.00
#
_symmetry.space_group_name_H-M   'P 1'
#
loop_
_entity.id
_entity.type
_entity.pdbx_description
1 polymer ?
#
loop_
_entity_poly.entity_id
_entity_poly.type
_entity_poly.pdbx_seq_one_letter_code
_entity_poly.pdbx_strand_id
1 'polypeptide(L)'
;MNPMSEPETKIPNNNELAMQRTDLAQMRTDLAAERNLLAETRTELARERTRAAQERTLMAWIRTSLSMISFGFGIDRFFSYLNKTSPKTGINTLTEERVLGLSLMSLGIFALAASLVTHWRTLKNIDDKEYKYIPRWSQGFTVGIILLFIALAAFIPLLTVDFNLSEIFTLDSQVIQNLLALNIFLIMLTMGVKIPLADLVSLKNHPRFLGKSLLSVLVIFPLIVVLVLSFFNPGKNIAIAFILLAASPAPPLLTKRTMMSGGNVTFAASLQVILSLLAVIVTPLVVCLFSLIFPENRESINFILVAKQVATVQLLPLSLGLVIRKLSADLGEEIGDLLLNVANTLFLVVLIFSLGISLNLVPSVGWKTIISIALIVTLGLIIGHLLGRVDDNYLNSRSTLATATIARNVGLALYIAIVNSATNAIPGIVAYAVLGAIFALPYNIWVKNKIKLGTN
;
A
#
# COMPACT_ATOMS: atom_id res chain seq x y z
N MET A 1 28.02 94.97 10.94
CA MET A 1 27.64 94.23 9.72
C MET A 1 28.93 93.78 9.07
N ASN A 2 29.31 92.51 9.26
CA ASN A 2 30.54 91.92 8.71
C ASN A 2 30.11 90.93 7.63
N PRO A 3 30.54 91.04 6.37
CA PRO A 3 30.11 90.10 5.34
C PRO A 3 30.80 88.75 5.59
N MET A 4 30.00 87.68 5.70
CA MET A 4 30.46 86.30 5.72
C MET A 4 31.19 85.99 4.41
N SER A 5 32.43 85.53 4.50
CA SER A 5 33.16 84.94 3.38
C SER A 5 32.52 83.59 3.02
N GLU A 6 31.99 83.46 1.81
CA GLU A 6 31.53 82.18 1.26
C GLU A 6 32.72 81.22 1.08
N PRO A 7 32.56 79.92 1.37
CA PRO A 7 33.62 78.94 1.14
C PRO A 7 33.72 78.62 -0.36
N GLU A 8 34.92 78.78 -0.95
CA GLU A 8 35.21 78.36 -2.33
C GLU A 8 34.97 76.85 -2.49
N THR A 9 33.93 76.47 -3.24
CA THR A 9 33.71 75.09 -3.68
C THR A 9 34.72 74.72 -4.75
N LYS A 10 35.80 74.03 -4.35
CA LYS A 10 36.80 73.43 -5.24
C LYS A 10 36.12 72.41 -6.17
N ILE A 11 36.07 72.68 -7.46
CA ILE A 11 35.55 71.77 -8.47
C ILE A 11 36.61 70.67 -8.73
N PRO A 12 36.31 69.39 -8.48
CA PRO A 12 37.29 68.31 -8.63
C PRO A 12 37.71 68.12 -10.09
N ASN A 13 38.99 67.82 -10.33
CA ASN A 13 39.54 67.57 -11.67
C ASN A 13 39.00 66.22 -12.22
N ASN A 14 38.88 66.09 -13.54
CA ASN A 14 38.40 64.89 -14.24
C ASN A 14 39.12 63.59 -13.80
N ASN A 15 40.41 63.66 -13.46
CA ASN A 15 41.16 62.50 -12.95
C ASN A 15 40.71 62.09 -11.53
N GLU A 16 40.36 63.04 -10.68
CA GLU A 16 39.84 62.77 -9.33
C GLU A 16 38.43 62.16 -9.41
N LEU A 17 37.59 62.65 -10.32
CA LEU A 17 36.28 62.06 -10.60
C LEU A 17 36.37 60.64 -11.18
N ALA A 18 37.37 60.37 -12.03
CA ALA A 18 37.63 59.03 -12.56
C ALA A 18 38.10 58.06 -11.46
N MET A 19 38.99 58.48 -10.57
CA MET A 19 39.40 57.69 -9.40
C MET A 19 38.23 57.42 -8.46
N GLN A 20 37.42 58.43 -8.14
CA GLN A 20 36.22 58.27 -7.31
C GLN A 20 35.19 57.29 -7.91
N ARG A 21 35.02 57.28 -9.23
CA ARG A 21 34.14 56.31 -9.92
C ARG A 21 34.68 54.89 -9.82
N THR A 22 35.99 54.71 -9.96
CA THR A 22 36.65 53.40 -9.80
C THR A 22 36.53 52.91 -8.36
N ASP A 23 36.77 53.77 -7.36
CA ASP A 23 36.61 53.43 -5.94
C ASP A 23 35.16 53.06 -5.59
N LEU A 24 34.18 53.80 -6.12
CA LEU A 24 32.77 53.48 -5.96
C LEU A 24 32.39 52.17 -6.67
N ALA A 25 32.98 51.85 -7.82
CA ALA A 25 32.77 50.59 -8.52
C ALA A 25 33.37 49.40 -7.73
N GLN A 26 34.56 49.57 -7.17
CA GLN A 26 35.21 48.61 -6.26
C GLN A 26 34.32 48.36 -5.04
N MET A 27 33.91 49.42 -4.35
CA MET A 27 33.04 49.36 -3.18
C MET A 27 31.70 48.66 -3.48
N ARG A 28 31.09 48.91 -4.64
CA ARG A 28 29.86 48.21 -5.08
C ARG A 28 30.10 46.72 -5.30
N THR A 29 31.26 46.35 -5.83
CA THR A 29 31.66 44.96 -6.07
C THR A 29 31.90 44.24 -4.74
N ASP A 30 32.58 44.88 -3.80
CA ASP A 30 32.84 44.34 -2.46
C ASP A 30 31.53 44.16 -1.67
N LEU A 31 30.64 45.17 -1.70
CA LEU A 31 29.30 45.07 -1.12
C LEU A 31 28.44 43.98 -1.78
N ALA A 32 28.61 43.75 -3.09
CA ALA A 32 27.90 42.67 -3.78
C ALA A 32 28.43 41.29 -3.36
N ALA A 33 29.75 41.15 -3.20
CA ALA A 33 30.37 39.93 -2.69
C ALA A 33 29.92 39.64 -1.25
N GLU A 34 29.89 40.65 -0.39
CA GLU A 34 29.40 40.53 0.99
C GLU A 34 27.92 40.11 1.02
N ARG A 35 27.07 40.72 0.18
CA ARG A 35 25.66 40.31 0.06
C ARG A 35 25.50 38.85 -0.38
N ASN A 36 26.32 38.38 -1.32
CA ASN A 36 26.29 37.00 -1.78
C ASN A 36 26.70 36.04 -0.66
N LEU A 37 27.75 36.36 0.10
CA LEU A 37 28.21 35.55 1.24
C LEU A 37 27.17 35.50 2.36
N LEU A 38 26.53 36.63 2.66
CA LEU A 38 25.43 36.69 3.63
C LEU A 38 24.20 35.90 3.15
N ALA A 39 23.89 35.92 1.84
CA ALA A 39 22.81 35.13 1.25
C ALA A 39 23.10 33.62 1.31
N GLU A 40 24.33 33.21 1.02
CA GLU A 40 24.79 31.83 1.16
C GLU A 40 24.67 31.35 2.62
N THR A 41 25.18 32.14 3.58
CA THR A 41 25.09 31.86 5.02
C THR A 41 23.63 31.71 5.48
N ARG A 42 22.72 32.58 5.01
CA ARG A 42 21.28 32.48 5.30
C ARG A 42 20.67 31.20 4.75
N THR A 43 21.10 30.76 3.57
CA THR A 43 20.63 29.54 2.93
C THR A 43 21.09 28.30 3.72
N GLU A 44 22.34 28.28 4.17
CA GLU A 44 22.87 27.21 5.03
C GLU A 44 22.17 27.15 6.39
N LEU A 45 21.96 28.30 7.04
CA LEU A 45 21.20 28.36 8.30
C LEU A 45 19.74 27.88 8.13
N ALA A 46 19.12 28.13 6.97
CA ALA A 46 17.79 27.61 6.67
C ALA A 46 17.80 26.08 6.49
N ARG A 47 18.84 25.51 5.86
CA ARG A 47 19.04 24.05 5.77
C ARG A 47 19.23 23.44 7.15
N GLU A 48 20.04 24.05 8.00
CA GLU A 48 20.28 23.58 9.38
C GLU A 48 18.99 23.58 10.22
N ARG A 49 18.18 24.64 10.13
CA ARG A 49 16.86 24.69 10.78
C ARG A 49 15.92 23.58 10.29
N THR A 50 15.94 23.31 8.99
CA THR A 50 15.13 22.24 8.38
C THR A 50 15.58 20.87 8.85
N ARG A 51 16.90 20.62 8.90
CA ARG A 51 17.49 19.41 9.48
C ARG A 51 17.09 19.25 10.94
N ALA A 52 17.24 20.28 11.77
CA ALA A 52 16.86 20.25 13.18
C ALA A 52 15.35 20.00 13.39
N ALA A 53 14.49 20.48 12.49
CA ALA A 53 13.07 20.14 12.50
C ALA A 53 12.80 18.67 12.16
N GLN A 54 13.54 18.10 11.20
CA GLN A 54 13.46 16.68 10.86
C GLN A 54 13.97 15.78 12.00
N GLU A 55 15.02 16.19 12.72
CA GLU A 55 15.50 15.49 13.92
C GLU A 55 14.42 15.45 15.02
N ARG A 56 13.78 16.59 15.31
CA ARG A 56 12.65 16.63 16.27
C ARG A 56 11.51 15.71 15.85
N THR A 57 11.22 15.64 14.55
CA THR A 57 10.19 14.75 14.01
C THR A 57 10.60 13.28 14.18
N LEU A 58 11.85 12.93 13.91
CA LEU A 58 12.38 11.58 14.13
C LEU A 58 12.31 11.18 15.61
N MET A 59 12.66 12.09 16.53
CA MET A 59 12.54 11.84 17.98
C MET A 59 11.09 11.56 18.41
N ALA A 60 10.13 12.31 17.87
CA ALA A 60 8.71 12.05 18.14
C ALA A 60 8.31 10.64 17.65
N TRP A 61 8.76 10.24 16.47
CA TRP A 61 8.52 8.91 15.90
C TRP A 61 9.16 7.78 16.71
N ILE A 62 10.39 7.97 17.20
CA ILE A 62 11.06 7.03 18.10
C ILE A 62 10.21 6.84 19.35
N ARG A 63 9.71 7.93 19.94
CA ARG A 63 8.87 7.87 21.14
C ARG A 63 7.59 7.08 20.90
N THR A 64 6.83 7.41 19.86
CA THR A 64 5.57 6.70 19.55
C THR A 64 5.82 5.22 19.27
N SER A 65 6.86 4.90 18.49
CA SER A 65 7.21 3.52 18.17
C SER A 65 7.61 2.74 19.41
N LEU A 66 8.42 3.33 20.28
CA LEU A 66 8.84 2.70 21.55
C LEU A 66 7.64 2.46 22.46
N SER A 67 6.69 3.40 22.56
CA SER A 67 5.47 3.20 23.33
C SER A 67 4.64 2.02 22.80
N MET A 68 4.49 1.89 21.48
CA MET A 68 3.76 0.76 20.89
C MET A 68 4.47 -0.57 21.13
N ILE A 69 5.80 -0.62 21.00
CA ILE A 69 6.60 -1.82 21.28
C ILE A 69 6.48 -2.22 22.75
N SER A 70 6.67 -1.27 23.67
CA SER A 70 6.57 -1.52 25.11
C SER A 70 5.18 -1.95 25.54
N PHE A 71 4.13 -1.31 25.01
CA PHE A 71 2.75 -1.70 25.32
C PHE A 71 2.42 -3.08 24.74
N GLY A 72 2.86 -3.37 23.52
CA GLY A 72 2.67 -4.70 22.91
C GLY A 72 3.35 -5.81 23.70
N PHE A 73 4.59 -5.58 24.14
CA PHE A 73 5.30 -6.49 25.04
C PHE A 73 4.59 -6.65 26.40
N GLY A 74 4.11 -5.54 26.96
CA GLY A 74 3.37 -5.53 28.23
C GLY A 74 2.11 -6.37 28.16
N ILE A 75 1.32 -6.24 27.09
CA ILE A 75 0.12 -7.05 26.87
C ILE A 75 0.48 -8.53 26.74
N ASP A 76 1.45 -8.88 25.90
CA ASP A 76 1.90 -10.27 25.72
C ASP A 76 2.24 -10.92 27.06
N ARG A 77 3.04 -10.23 27.89
CA ARG A 77 3.47 -10.75 29.19
C ARG A 77 2.37 -10.81 30.22
N PHE A 78 1.49 -9.80 30.27
CA PHE A 78 0.39 -9.74 31.21
C PHE A 78 -0.57 -10.93 30.99
N PHE A 79 -1.05 -11.14 29.76
CA PHE A 79 -1.96 -12.25 29.46
C PHE A 79 -1.27 -13.61 29.50
N SER A 80 0.00 -13.70 29.09
CA SER A 80 0.78 -14.93 29.27
C SER A 80 0.95 -15.31 30.75
N TYR A 81 0.97 -14.33 31.67
CA TYR A 81 1.03 -14.58 33.09
C TYR A 81 -0.33 -15.06 33.64
N LEU A 82 -1.43 -14.40 33.26
CA LEU A 82 -2.78 -14.80 33.65
C LEU A 82 -3.16 -16.21 33.16
N ASN A 83 -2.79 -16.56 31.93
CA ASN A 83 -3.09 -17.87 31.35
C ASN A 83 -2.31 -19.01 32.02
N LYS A 84 -1.14 -18.75 32.61
CA LYS A 84 -0.42 -19.76 33.41
C LYS A 84 -1.15 -20.17 34.69
N THR A 85 -2.08 -19.34 35.17
CA THR A 85 -2.84 -19.57 36.40
C THR A 85 -4.14 -20.35 36.14
N SER A 86 -4.50 -20.60 34.87
CA SER A 86 -5.69 -21.37 34.48
C SER A 86 -5.31 -22.74 33.89
N PRO A 87 -5.81 -23.87 34.43
CA PRO A 87 -5.49 -25.18 33.90
C PRO A 87 -6.32 -25.47 32.64
N LYS A 88 -5.73 -25.31 31.45
CA LYS A 88 -6.25 -25.92 30.23
C LYS A 88 -5.21 -26.79 29.56
N THR A 89 -5.66 -28.01 29.27
CA THR A 89 -4.96 -29.12 28.63
C THR A 89 -4.43 -28.77 27.24
N GLY A 90 -3.15 -29.06 27.03
CA GLY A 90 -2.60 -29.64 25.80
C GLY A 90 -2.69 -28.83 24.50
N ILE A 91 -1.52 -28.67 23.87
CA ILE A 91 -1.21 -28.11 22.55
C ILE A 91 -0.88 -26.61 22.60
N ASN A 92 0.28 -26.24 22.05
CA ASN A 92 0.83 -24.89 21.94
C ASN A 92 -0.04 -23.96 21.08
N THR A 93 -1.25 -23.62 21.53
CA THR A 93 -2.06 -22.55 20.95
C THR A 93 -1.61 -21.24 21.57
N LEU A 94 -0.92 -20.41 20.81
CA LEU A 94 -0.66 -19.03 21.21
C LEU A 94 -2.02 -18.35 21.36
N THR A 95 -2.30 -17.86 22.57
CA THR A 95 -3.58 -17.26 22.90
C THR A 95 -3.74 -15.94 22.12
N GLU A 96 -4.97 -15.59 21.75
CA GLU A 96 -5.27 -14.46 20.85
C GLU A 96 -4.69 -13.13 21.37
N GLU A 97 -4.47 -13.00 22.68
CA GLU A 97 -3.88 -11.83 23.32
C GLU A 97 -2.36 -11.71 23.07
N ARG A 98 -1.66 -12.85 22.99
CA ARG A 98 -0.23 -12.89 22.61
C ARG A 98 -0.05 -12.38 21.19
N VAL A 99 -0.99 -12.71 20.32
CA VAL A 99 -0.93 -12.27 18.94
C VAL A 99 -1.09 -10.76 18.82
N LEU A 100 -1.96 -10.16 19.63
CA LEU A 100 -2.02 -8.71 19.69
C LEU A 100 -0.68 -8.12 20.13
N GLY A 101 -0.11 -8.62 21.22
CA GLY A 101 1.16 -8.09 21.72
C GLY A 101 2.24 -8.07 20.64
N LEU A 102 2.37 -9.20 19.92
CA LEU A 102 3.29 -9.34 18.79
C LEU A 102 2.97 -8.43 17.60
N SER A 103 1.69 -8.23 17.29
CA SER A 103 1.26 -7.38 16.18
C SER A 103 1.51 -5.90 16.46
N LEU A 104 1.25 -5.46 17.69
CA LEU A 104 1.53 -4.09 18.10
C LEU A 104 3.03 -3.81 18.16
N MET A 105 3.83 -4.78 18.62
CA MET A 105 5.29 -4.71 18.53
C MET A 105 5.77 -4.61 17.09
N SER A 106 5.23 -5.45 16.20
CA SER A 106 5.57 -5.45 14.77
C SER A 106 5.22 -4.12 14.10
N LEU A 107 4.07 -3.54 14.44
CA LEU A 107 3.64 -2.24 13.96
C LEU A 107 4.57 -1.12 14.44
N GLY A 108 4.96 -1.12 15.72
CA GLY A 108 5.93 -0.15 16.26
C GLY A 108 7.30 -0.27 15.60
N ILE A 109 7.80 -1.49 15.36
CA ILE A 109 9.06 -1.73 14.63
C ILE A 109 8.96 -1.20 13.19
N PHE A 110 7.86 -1.49 12.51
CA PHE A 110 7.63 -1.01 11.14
C PHE A 110 7.57 0.51 11.07
N ALA A 111 6.84 1.16 11.98
CA ALA A 111 6.75 2.62 12.05
C ALA A 111 8.13 3.26 12.28
N LEU A 112 8.95 2.69 13.17
CA LEU A 112 10.31 3.13 13.40
C LEU A 112 11.17 3.01 12.14
N ALA A 113 11.12 1.86 11.45
CA ALA A 113 11.85 1.62 10.21
C ALA A 113 11.42 2.60 9.10
N ALA A 114 10.11 2.82 8.94
CA ALA A 114 9.58 3.78 7.96
C ALA A 114 10.04 5.21 8.25
N SER A 115 10.05 5.62 9.52
CA SER A 115 10.52 6.93 9.96
C SER A 115 12.02 7.13 9.69
N LEU A 116 12.86 6.12 10.01
CA LEU A 116 14.30 6.11 9.71
C LEU A 116 14.57 6.27 8.21
N VAL A 117 13.88 5.50 7.37
CA VAL A 117 14.04 5.57 5.90
C VAL A 117 13.61 6.94 5.37
N THR A 118 12.51 7.48 5.90
CA THR A 118 11.98 8.79 5.46
C THR A 118 12.92 9.92 5.86
N HIS A 119 13.42 9.90 7.10
CA HIS A 119 14.41 10.84 7.60
C HIS A 119 15.68 10.79 6.74
N TRP A 120 16.23 9.59 6.50
CA TRP A 120 17.43 9.41 5.68
C TRP A 120 17.26 9.94 4.25
N ARG A 121 16.14 9.64 3.59
CA ARG A 121 15.84 10.17 2.25
C ARG A 121 15.71 11.69 2.24
N THR A 122 15.13 12.26 3.28
CA THR A 122 14.91 13.71 3.37
C THR A 122 16.23 14.44 3.58
N LEU A 123 17.10 13.91 4.45
CA LEU A 123 18.45 14.43 4.64
C LEU A 123 19.26 14.39 3.35
N LYS A 124 19.20 13.27 2.62
CA LYS A 124 19.88 13.13 1.33
C LYS A 124 19.39 14.15 0.28
N ASN A 125 18.11 14.50 0.30
CA ASN A 125 17.56 15.50 -0.61
C ASN A 125 17.97 16.93 -0.22
N ILE A 126 18.06 17.24 1.09
CA ILE A 126 18.46 18.57 1.58
C ILE A 126 19.93 18.88 1.27
N ASP A 127 20.77 17.84 1.19
CA ASP A 127 22.20 17.92 0.85
C ASP A 127 22.45 18.28 -0.63
N ASP A 128 21.43 18.19 -1.49
CA ASP A 128 21.54 18.54 -2.90
C ASP A 128 21.60 20.07 -3.10
N LYS A 129 22.56 20.53 -3.92
CA LYS A 129 22.80 21.96 -4.15
C LYS A 129 21.62 22.64 -4.85
N GLU A 130 20.86 21.90 -5.66
CA GLU A 130 19.64 22.37 -6.32
C GLU A 130 18.36 21.84 -5.64
N TYR A 131 18.26 21.97 -4.32
CA TYR A 131 17.04 21.59 -3.61
C TYR A 131 15.83 22.41 -4.11
N LYS A 132 14.95 21.78 -4.89
CA LYS A 132 13.61 22.29 -5.17
C LYS A 132 12.63 21.72 -4.15
N TYR A 133 11.86 22.60 -3.50
CA TYR A 133 10.76 22.19 -2.64
C TYR A 133 9.75 21.40 -3.48
N ILE A 134 9.58 20.12 -3.14
CA ILE A 134 8.52 19.27 -3.70
C ILE A 134 7.49 19.13 -2.57
N PRO A 135 6.24 19.61 -2.75
CA PRO A 135 5.20 19.42 -1.75
C PRO A 135 5.00 17.92 -1.51
N ARG A 136 5.24 17.48 -0.28
CA ARG A 136 4.96 16.11 0.18
C ARG A 136 4.03 16.22 1.37
N TRP A 137 2.98 15.40 1.38
CA TRP A 137 2.05 15.34 2.51
C TRP A 137 2.80 15.12 3.83
N SER A 138 2.37 15.84 4.87
CA SER A 138 2.93 15.71 6.21
C SER A 138 2.77 14.27 6.69
N GLN A 139 3.89 13.63 7.00
CA GLN A 139 3.94 12.26 7.55
C GLN A 139 3.12 12.17 8.85
N GLY A 140 3.17 13.22 9.67
CA GLY A 140 2.36 13.32 10.89
C GLY A 140 0.86 13.41 10.62
N PHE A 141 0.45 14.09 9.54
CA PHE A 141 -0.96 14.18 9.16
C PHE A 141 -1.52 12.84 8.68
N THR A 142 -0.76 12.14 7.82
CA THR A 142 -1.14 10.80 7.33
C THR A 142 -1.34 9.83 8.49
N VAL A 143 -0.45 9.88 9.47
CA VAL A 143 -0.45 8.95 10.60
C VAL A 143 -1.48 9.33 11.66
N GLY A 144 -1.69 10.62 11.90
CA GLY A 144 -2.79 11.10 12.73
C GLY A 144 -4.15 10.61 12.21
N ILE A 145 -4.36 10.65 10.89
CA ILE A 145 -5.59 10.12 10.26
C ILE A 145 -5.71 8.60 10.46
N ILE A 146 -4.62 7.85 10.28
CA ILE A 146 -4.64 6.39 10.48
C ILE A 146 -4.97 6.04 11.94
N LEU A 147 -4.31 6.69 12.90
CA LEU A 147 -4.56 6.48 14.32
C LEU A 147 -5.99 6.87 14.70
N LEU A 148 -6.53 7.94 14.10
CA LEU A 148 -7.92 8.32 14.29
C LEU A 148 -8.89 7.25 13.78
N PHE A 149 -8.65 6.70 12.58
CA PHE A 149 -9.50 5.63 12.03
C PHE A 149 -9.39 4.34 12.83
N ILE A 150 -8.19 3.95 13.27
CA ILE A 150 -7.99 2.79 14.16
C ILE A 150 -8.71 3.02 15.49
N ALA A 151 -8.57 4.20 16.08
CA ALA A 151 -9.22 4.55 17.33
C ALA A 151 -10.74 4.53 17.19
N LEU A 152 -11.30 5.13 16.12
CA LEU A 152 -12.74 5.11 15.86
C LEU A 152 -13.28 3.69 15.63
N ALA A 153 -12.56 2.89 14.82
CA ALA A 153 -12.95 1.50 14.55
C ALA A 153 -12.91 0.61 15.80
N ALA A 154 -11.98 0.87 16.73
CA ALA A 154 -11.91 0.18 18.01
C ALA A 154 -12.92 0.73 19.04
N PHE A 155 -13.22 2.02 19.00
CA PHE A 155 -14.08 2.72 19.97
C PHE A 155 -15.57 2.44 19.75
N ILE A 156 -16.04 2.38 18.50
CA ILE A 156 -17.47 2.16 18.18
C ILE A 156 -17.99 0.82 18.75
N PRO A 157 -17.30 -0.32 18.58
CA PRO A 157 -17.73 -1.59 19.18
C PRO A 157 -17.71 -1.58 20.72
N LEU A 158 -16.75 -0.86 21.32
CA LEU A 158 -16.62 -0.72 22.77
C LEU A 158 -17.83 -0.01 23.42
N LEU A 159 -18.51 0.85 22.66
CA LEU A 159 -19.69 1.59 23.13
C LEU A 159 -21.02 0.84 22.94
N THR A 160 -21.07 -0.16 22.06
CA THR A 160 -22.34 -0.71 21.56
C THR A 160 -22.70 -2.07 22.14
N VAL A 161 -21.77 -2.79 22.78
CA VAL A 161 -21.98 -4.13 23.35
C VAL A 161 -21.14 -4.28 24.63
N ASP A 162 -21.58 -5.11 25.58
CA ASP A 162 -20.74 -5.64 26.67
C ASP A 162 -19.58 -6.46 26.07
N PHE A 163 -18.54 -5.75 25.59
CA PHE A 163 -17.49 -6.31 24.76
C PHE A 163 -16.34 -6.83 25.63
N ASN A 164 -16.01 -8.12 25.54
CA ASN A 164 -14.82 -8.65 26.19
C ASN A 164 -13.56 -8.22 25.44
N LEU A 165 -12.53 -7.79 26.17
CA LEU A 165 -11.27 -7.33 25.55
C LEU A 165 -10.61 -8.42 24.68
N SER A 166 -10.84 -9.70 24.99
CA SER A 166 -10.36 -10.85 24.20
C SER A 166 -11.03 -10.94 22.83
N GLU A 167 -12.31 -10.55 22.70
CA GLU A 167 -13.06 -10.60 21.44
C GLU A 167 -12.58 -9.57 20.42
N ILE A 168 -11.86 -8.53 20.86
CA ILE A 168 -11.32 -7.48 19.97
C ILE A 168 -10.20 -8.06 19.09
N PHE A 169 -9.50 -9.09 19.56
CA PHE A 169 -8.21 -9.53 19.02
C PHE A 169 -8.24 -10.91 18.36
N THR A 170 -9.43 -11.46 18.17
CA THR A 170 -9.67 -12.66 17.36
C THR A 170 -9.77 -12.28 15.88
N LEU A 171 -9.50 -13.21 14.96
CA LEU A 171 -9.69 -12.95 13.51
C LEU A 171 -11.14 -12.63 13.15
N ASP A 172 -12.08 -13.03 14.00
CA ASP A 172 -13.51 -12.92 13.82
C ASP A 172 -14.04 -11.58 14.35
N SER A 173 -13.19 -10.82 15.05
CA SER A 173 -13.48 -9.52 15.64
C SER A 173 -14.15 -8.57 14.67
N GLN A 174 -15.26 -7.99 15.12
CA GLN A 174 -15.97 -6.94 14.39
C GLN A 174 -15.05 -5.75 14.06
N VAL A 175 -14.05 -5.48 14.91
CA VAL A 175 -13.06 -4.41 14.67
C VAL A 175 -12.23 -4.69 13.43
N ILE A 176 -11.71 -5.91 13.27
CA ILE A 176 -10.92 -6.30 12.09
C ILE A 176 -11.78 -6.26 10.83
N GLN A 177 -13.02 -6.74 10.91
CA GLN A 177 -13.97 -6.67 9.79
C GLN A 177 -14.18 -5.23 9.34
N ASN A 178 -14.42 -4.31 10.28
CA ASN A 178 -14.63 -2.90 10.01
C ASN A 178 -13.37 -2.24 9.46
N LEU A 179 -12.19 -2.56 10.00
CA LEU A 179 -10.91 -2.06 9.50
C LEU A 179 -10.61 -2.56 8.09
N LEU A 180 -10.88 -3.83 7.77
CA LEU A 180 -10.76 -4.38 6.42
C LEU A 180 -11.75 -3.73 5.46
N ALA A 181 -13.02 -3.59 5.86
CA ALA A 181 -14.05 -2.95 5.04
C ALA A 181 -13.69 -1.50 4.74
N LEU A 182 -13.29 -0.74 5.77
CA LEU A 182 -12.81 0.63 5.64
C LEU A 182 -11.57 0.69 4.76
N ASN A 183 -10.63 -0.25 4.92
CA ASN A 183 -9.43 -0.29 4.11
C ASN A 183 -9.75 -0.47 2.62
N ILE A 184 -10.54 -1.49 2.28
CA ILE A 184 -10.94 -1.74 0.89
C ILE A 184 -11.74 -0.54 0.35
N PHE A 185 -12.61 0.06 1.17
CA PHE A 185 -13.35 1.25 0.80
C PHE A 185 -12.43 2.41 0.42
N LEU A 186 -11.48 2.77 1.29
CA LEU A 186 -10.53 3.87 1.04
C LEU A 186 -9.67 3.57 -0.20
N ILE A 187 -9.23 2.33 -0.35
CA ILE A 187 -8.45 1.88 -1.50
C ILE A 187 -9.25 2.04 -2.82
N MET A 188 -10.50 1.59 -2.85
CA MET A 188 -11.34 1.61 -4.07
C MET A 188 -11.78 3.03 -4.41
N LEU A 189 -12.06 3.85 -3.39
CA LEU A 189 -12.30 5.27 -3.53
C LEU A 189 -11.07 5.95 -4.14
N THR A 190 -9.88 5.68 -3.59
CA THR A 190 -8.61 6.20 -4.12
C THR A 190 -8.43 5.86 -5.59
N MET A 191 -8.68 4.61 -5.99
CA MET A 191 -8.56 4.20 -7.39
C MET A 191 -9.51 4.97 -8.30
N GLY A 192 -10.78 5.12 -7.89
CA GLY A 192 -11.75 5.88 -8.66
C GLY A 192 -11.36 7.34 -8.80
N VAL A 193 -10.81 7.92 -7.73
CA VAL A 193 -10.39 9.32 -7.71
C VAL A 193 -9.12 9.56 -8.54
N LYS A 194 -8.11 8.67 -8.47
CA LYS A 194 -6.80 8.91 -9.10
C LYS A 194 -6.70 8.52 -10.58
N ILE A 195 -7.62 7.70 -11.09
CA ILE A 195 -7.47 7.14 -12.45
C ILE A 195 -8.23 8.01 -13.46
N PRO A 196 -7.54 8.64 -14.43
CA PRO A 196 -8.18 9.43 -15.48
C PRO A 196 -9.12 8.54 -16.31
N LEU A 197 -10.35 9.02 -16.58
CA LEU A 197 -11.28 8.34 -17.48
C LEU A 197 -10.69 8.12 -18.89
N ALA A 198 -9.77 9.00 -19.32
CA ALA A 198 -9.02 8.86 -20.58
C ALA A 198 -8.15 7.59 -20.63
N ASP A 199 -7.58 7.16 -19.49
CA ASP A 199 -6.77 5.95 -19.41
C ASP A 199 -7.62 4.68 -19.55
N LEU A 200 -8.91 4.75 -19.24
CA LEU A 200 -9.86 3.66 -19.51
C LEU A 200 -10.16 3.53 -21.01
N VAL A 201 -10.17 4.66 -21.73
CA VAL A 201 -10.37 4.69 -23.19
C VAL A 201 -9.16 4.11 -23.92
N SER A 202 -7.95 4.21 -23.35
CA SER A 202 -6.73 3.62 -23.92
C SER A 202 -6.83 2.11 -24.18
N LEU A 203 -7.58 1.36 -23.36
CA LEU A 203 -7.79 -0.07 -23.62
C LEU A 203 -8.71 -0.37 -24.81
N LYS A 204 -9.58 0.56 -25.19
CA LYS A 204 -10.41 0.41 -26.40
C LYS A 204 -9.54 0.33 -27.66
N ASN A 205 -8.34 0.90 -27.61
CA ASN A 205 -7.37 0.85 -28.70
C ASN A 205 -6.61 -0.50 -28.79
N HIS A 206 -6.67 -1.34 -27.75
CA HIS A 206 -6.03 -2.67 -27.72
C HIS A 206 -7.01 -3.80 -27.30
N PRO A 207 -8.13 -4.01 -28.03
CA PRO A 207 -9.22 -4.90 -27.61
C PRO A 207 -8.78 -6.37 -27.52
N ARG A 208 -7.85 -6.81 -28.39
CA ARG A 208 -7.30 -8.17 -28.37
C ARG A 208 -6.51 -8.43 -27.08
N PHE A 209 -5.72 -7.46 -26.62
CA PHE A 209 -4.93 -7.60 -25.40
C PHE A 209 -5.80 -7.52 -24.15
N LEU A 210 -6.81 -6.65 -24.14
CA LEU A 210 -7.84 -6.64 -23.10
C LEU A 210 -8.55 -7.99 -22.99
N GLY A 211 -9.04 -8.53 -24.10
CA GLY A 211 -9.74 -9.82 -24.12
C GLY A 211 -8.89 -10.96 -23.56
N LYS A 212 -7.61 -11.06 -23.98
CA LYS A 212 -6.65 -12.02 -23.41
C LYS A 212 -6.43 -11.79 -21.91
N SER A 213 -6.39 -10.53 -21.48
CA SER A 213 -6.20 -10.18 -20.07
C SER A 213 -7.36 -10.61 -19.19
N LEU A 214 -8.60 -10.30 -19.62
CA LEU A 214 -9.81 -10.73 -18.94
C LEU A 214 -9.93 -12.26 -18.92
N LEU A 215 -9.64 -12.93 -20.04
CA LEU A 215 -9.63 -14.39 -20.13
C LEU A 215 -8.65 -15.01 -19.13
N SER A 216 -7.42 -14.49 -19.08
CA SER A 216 -6.39 -14.98 -18.15
C SER A 216 -6.81 -14.82 -16.69
N VAL A 217 -7.30 -13.63 -16.33
CA VAL A 217 -7.57 -13.25 -14.93
C VAL A 217 -8.90 -13.79 -14.40
N LEU A 218 -9.96 -13.74 -15.20
CA LEU A 218 -11.34 -14.02 -14.77
C LEU A 218 -11.79 -15.45 -15.07
N VAL A 219 -11.14 -16.14 -16.00
CA VAL A 219 -11.54 -17.50 -16.43
C VAL A 219 -10.43 -18.51 -16.16
N ILE A 220 -9.26 -18.33 -16.77
CA ILE A 220 -8.22 -19.34 -16.72
C ILE A 220 -7.62 -19.46 -15.32
N PHE A 221 -7.38 -18.34 -14.61
CA PHE A 221 -6.87 -18.41 -13.24
C PHE A 221 -7.82 -19.18 -12.28
N PRO A 222 -9.13 -18.90 -12.22
CA PRO A 222 -10.07 -19.76 -11.49
C PRO A 222 -10.02 -21.23 -11.90
N LEU A 223 -9.89 -21.54 -13.20
CA LEU A 223 -9.76 -22.93 -13.67
C LEU A 223 -8.46 -23.59 -13.19
N ILE A 224 -7.34 -22.88 -13.13
CA ILE A 224 -6.10 -23.39 -12.51
C ILE A 224 -6.35 -23.76 -11.04
N VAL A 225 -7.05 -22.90 -10.31
CA VAL A 225 -7.37 -23.15 -8.91
C VAL A 225 -8.28 -24.38 -8.76
N VAL A 226 -9.31 -24.53 -9.60
CA VAL A 226 -10.13 -25.75 -9.66
C VAL A 226 -9.24 -26.97 -9.89
N LEU A 227 -8.41 -26.94 -10.93
CA LEU A 227 -7.52 -28.04 -11.30
C LEU A 227 -6.64 -28.47 -10.13
N VAL A 228 -5.95 -27.52 -9.49
CA VAL A 228 -5.04 -27.80 -8.37
C VAL A 228 -5.81 -28.35 -7.16
N LEU A 229 -6.98 -27.79 -6.85
CA LEU A 229 -7.80 -28.29 -5.74
C LEU A 229 -8.31 -29.71 -5.98
N SER A 230 -8.71 -30.04 -7.21
CA SER A 230 -9.15 -31.39 -7.59
C SER A 230 -8.04 -32.43 -7.51
N PHE A 231 -6.79 -32.07 -7.84
CA PHE A 231 -5.67 -33.01 -7.81
C PHE A 231 -5.03 -33.18 -6.42
N PHE A 232 -4.85 -32.10 -5.65
CA PHE A 232 -4.04 -32.14 -4.43
C PHE A 232 -4.85 -32.25 -3.13
N ASN A 233 -6.12 -31.81 -3.15
CA ASN A 233 -7.02 -31.77 -2.00
C ASN A 233 -6.32 -31.31 -0.69
N PRO A 234 -5.95 -30.02 -0.58
CA PRO A 234 -5.19 -29.49 0.56
C PRO A 234 -6.00 -29.37 1.86
N GLY A 235 -7.27 -29.78 1.85
CA GLY A 235 -8.21 -29.68 2.98
C GLY A 235 -9.26 -28.59 2.80
N LYS A 236 -10.41 -28.75 3.48
CA LYS A 236 -11.61 -27.90 3.34
C LYS A 236 -11.31 -26.41 3.51
N ASN A 237 -10.62 -26.04 4.60
CA ASN A 237 -10.32 -24.65 4.92
C ASN A 237 -9.40 -23.98 3.88
N ILE A 238 -8.44 -24.73 3.34
CA ILE A 238 -7.50 -24.23 2.32
C ILE A 238 -8.18 -24.16 0.94
N ALA A 239 -9.07 -25.10 0.64
CA ALA A 239 -9.90 -25.01 -0.56
C ALA A 239 -10.73 -23.72 -0.53
N ILE A 240 -11.42 -23.43 0.57
CA ILE A 240 -12.19 -22.20 0.76
C ILE A 240 -11.28 -20.95 0.57
N ALA A 241 -10.08 -20.96 1.13
CA ALA A 241 -9.11 -19.87 0.98
C ALA A 241 -8.77 -19.57 -0.50
N PHE A 242 -8.46 -20.61 -1.27
CA PHE A 242 -8.11 -20.44 -2.69
C PHE A 242 -9.32 -20.07 -3.55
N ILE A 243 -10.52 -20.55 -3.20
CA ILE A 243 -11.78 -20.15 -3.86
C ILE A 243 -12.00 -18.65 -3.69
N LEU A 244 -11.89 -18.13 -2.46
CA LEU A 244 -12.07 -16.71 -2.17
C LEU A 244 -11.03 -15.83 -2.86
N LEU A 245 -9.77 -16.30 -2.93
CA LEU A 245 -8.70 -15.62 -3.68
C LEU A 245 -8.96 -15.62 -5.19
N ALA A 246 -9.39 -16.75 -5.76
CA ALA A 246 -9.74 -16.86 -7.17
C ALA A 246 -10.89 -15.93 -7.54
N ALA A 247 -11.87 -15.79 -6.65
CA ALA A 247 -13.00 -14.91 -6.81
C ALA A 247 -12.66 -13.41 -6.65
N SER A 248 -11.45 -13.05 -6.22
CA SER A 248 -11.07 -11.67 -5.89
C SER A 248 -10.03 -11.08 -6.86
N PRO A 249 -10.39 -10.71 -8.11
CA PRO A 249 -9.44 -10.48 -9.20
C PRO A 249 -8.74 -9.10 -9.24
N ALA A 250 -9.16 -8.13 -8.42
CA ALA A 250 -8.73 -6.74 -8.56
C ALA A 250 -7.83 -6.26 -7.40
N PRO A 251 -6.54 -6.64 -7.39
CA PRO A 251 -5.63 -6.30 -6.31
C PRO A 251 -5.32 -4.80 -6.30
N PRO A 252 -5.43 -4.13 -5.15
CA PRO A 252 -5.17 -2.70 -5.03
C PRO A 252 -3.79 -2.21 -5.47
N LEU A 253 -2.81 -3.10 -5.39
CA LEU A 253 -1.41 -2.82 -5.65
C LEU A 253 -0.95 -3.37 -7.01
N LEU A 254 -1.86 -3.61 -7.96
CA LEU A 254 -1.50 -4.19 -9.26
C LEU A 254 -0.46 -3.33 -9.99
N THR A 255 -0.68 -2.02 -10.02
CA THR A 255 0.23 -1.04 -10.65
C THR A 255 1.63 -1.09 -10.05
N LYS A 256 1.72 -1.09 -8.71
CA LYS A 256 3.00 -1.18 -7.99
C LYS A 256 3.71 -2.52 -8.25
N ARG A 257 2.98 -3.63 -8.24
CA ARG A 257 3.53 -4.96 -8.57
C ARG A 257 4.03 -5.02 -10.02
N THR A 258 3.28 -4.43 -10.94
CA THR A 258 3.64 -4.35 -12.36
C THR A 258 4.90 -3.51 -12.58
N MET A 259 5.01 -2.37 -11.88
CA MET A 259 6.22 -1.55 -11.89
C MET A 259 7.45 -2.33 -11.40
N MET A 260 7.29 -3.12 -10.34
CA MET A 260 8.39 -3.95 -9.80
C MET A 260 8.84 -5.05 -10.77
N SER A 261 7.92 -5.60 -11.57
CA SER A 261 8.20 -6.61 -12.60
C SER A 261 8.58 -6.02 -13.97
N GLY A 262 8.67 -4.69 -14.09
CA GLY A 262 9.02 -3.99 -15.33
C GLY A 262 7.92 -3.97 -16.39
N GLY A 263 6.67 -4.27 -16.03
CA GLY A 263 5.54 -4.24 -16.95
C GLY A 263 5.03 -2.82 -17.25
N ASN A 264 4.09 -2.74 -18.19
CA ASN A 264 3.35 -1.51 -18.51
C ASN A 264 2.39 -1.15 -17.37
N VAL A 265 2.73 -0.11 -16.60
CA VAL A 265 1.96 0.38 -15.44
C VAL A 265 0.65 1.02 -15.85
N THR A 266 0.62 1.75 -16.96
CA THR A 266 -0.59 2.42 -17.47
C THR A 266 -1.66 1.39 -17.81
N PHE A 267 -1.30 0.34 -18.55
CA PHE A 267 -2.23 -0.75 -18.86
C PHE A 267 -2.68 -1.48 -17.59
N ALA A 268 -1.77 -1.72 -16.65
CA ALA A 268 -2.10 -2.36 -15.37
C ALA A 268 -3.12 -1.54 -14.56
N ALA A 269 -3.00 -0.22 -14.55
CA ALA A 269 -3.94 0.67 -13.86
C ALA A 269 -5.35 0.55 -14.45
N SER A 270 -5.45 0.62 -15.78
CA SER A 270 -6.75 0.55 -16.45
C SER A 270 -7.36 -0.86 -16.36
N LEU A 271 -6.55 -1.92 -16.48
CA LEU A 271 -6.99 -3.30 -16.24
C LEU A 271 -7.51 -3.46 -14.80
N GLN A 272 -6.81 -2.89 -13.81
CA GLN A 272 -7.23 -2.93 -12.41
C GLN A 272 -8.62 -2.34 -12.19
N VAL A 273 -8.94 -1.21 -12.83
CA VAL A 273 -10.29 -0.61 -12.75
C VAL A 273 -11.34 -1.51 -13.39
N ILE A 274 -11.07 -2.03 -14.58
CA ILE A 274 -12.01 -2.91 -15.28
C ILE A 274 -12.28 -4.18 -14.45
N LEU A 275 -11.23 -4.79 -13.90
CA LEU A 275 -11.35 -5.93 -13.01
C LEU A 275 -12.13 -5.60 -11.75
N SER A 276 -11.95 -4.39 -11.18
CA SER A 276 -12.74 -3.94 -10.02
C SER A 276 -14.21 -3.74 -10.34
N LEU A 277 -14.55 -3.19 -11.51
CA LEU A 277 -15.94 -3.04 -11.95
C LEU A 277 -16.59 -4.40 -12.22
N LEU A 278 -15.86 -5.32 -12.86
CA LEU A 278 -16.35 -6.66 -13.16
C LEU A 278 -16.43 -7.55 -11.91
N ALA A 279 -15.67 -7.28 -10.84
CA ALA A 279 -15.66 -8.07 -9.61
C ALA A 279 -17.05 -8.21 -8.99
N VAL A 280 -17.92 -7.20 -9.06
CA VAL A 280 -19.28 -7.27 -8.51
C VAL A 280 -20.12 -8.40 -9.10
N ILE A 281 -19.86 -8.77 -10.36
CA ILE A 281 -20.52 -9.88 -11.05
C ILE A 281 -19.66 -11.14 -10.98
N VAL A 282 -18.36 -11.01 -11.23
CA VAL A 282 -17.45 -12.16 -11.37
C VAL A 282 -17.18 -12.82 -10.02
N THR A 283 -16.98 -12.06 -8.95
CA THR A 283 -16.70 -12.62 -7.61
C THR A 283 -17.81 -13.58 -7.15
N PRO A 284 -19.09 -13.16 -7.11
CA PRO A 284 -20.15 -14.09 -6.73
C PRO A 284 -20.27 -15.23 -7.75
N LEU A 285 -20.17 -14.97 -9.06
CA LEU A 285 -20.25 -16.02 -10.08
C LEU A 285 -19.18 -17.11 -9.90
N VAL A 286 -17.94 -16.72 -9.62
CA VAL A 286 -16.83 -17.65 -9.34
C VAL A 286 -17.13 -18.44 -8.07
N VAL A 287 -17.55 -17.80 -6.97
CA VAL A 287 -17.95 -18.52 -5.74
C VAL A 287 -19.07 -19.52 -6.02
N CYS A 288 -20.08 -19.16 -6.82
CA CYS A 288 -21.16 -20.06 -7.24
C CYS A 288 -20.62 -21.25 -8.02
N LEU A 289 -19.78 -21.00 -9.04
CA LEU A 289 -19.15 -22.06 -9.82
C LEU A 289 -18.39 -23.05 -8.93
N PHE A 290 -17.57 -22.56 -8.01
CA PHE A 290 -16.85 -23.41 -7.08
C PHE A 290 -17.77 -24.18 -6.12
N SER A 291 -18.90 -23.60 -5.71
CA SER A 291 -19.90 -24.29 -4.88
C SER A 291 -20.58 -25.46 -5.60
N LEU A 292 -20.64 -25.42 -6.93
CA LEU A 292 -21.16 -26.51 -7.75
C LEU A 292 -20.10 -27.62 -7.94
N ILE A 293 -18.84 -27.23 -8.11
CA ILE A 293 -17.72 -28.17 -8.35
C ILE A 293 -17.27 -28.85 -7.06
N PHE A 294 -17.35 -28.16 -5.92
CA PHE A 294 -16.94 -28.67 -4.60
C PHE A 294 -18.11 -28.56 -3.59
N PRO A 295 -19.11 -29.47 -3.66
CA PRO A 295 -20.32 -29.40 -2.84
C PRO A 295 -20.05 -29.48 -1.33
N GLU A 296 -18.96 -30.14 -0.92
CA GLU A 296 -18.51 -30.26 0.48
C GLU A 296 -18.24 -28.88 1.15
N ASN A 297 -18.06 -27.83 0.34
CA ASN A 297 -17.74 -26.46 0.76
C ASN A 297 -18.95 -25.52 0.70
N ARG A 298 -20.15 -26.03 0.40
CA ARG A 298 -21.35 -25.22 0.12
C ARG A 298 -21.92 -24.51 1.35
N GLU A 299 -21.80 -25.14 2.52
CA GLU A 299 -22.36 -24.62 3.78
C GLU A 299 -21.58 -23.41 4.35
N SER A 300 -20.38 -23.13 3.83
CA SER A 300 -19.50 -22.11 4.41
C SER A 300 -19.61 -20.70 3.80
N ILE A 301 -20.23 -20.52 2.63
CA ILE A 301 -20.26 -19.19 1.97
C ILE A 301 -21.61 -18.95 1.29
N ASN A 302 -22.30 -17.88 1.70
CA ASN A 302 -23.56 -17.47 1.08
C ASN A 302 -23.29 -16.56 -0.13
N PHE A 303 -23.54 -17.07 -1.33
CA PHE A 303 -23.34 -16.35 -2.59
C PHE A 303 -24.04 -14.98 -2.67
N ILE A 304 -25.30 -14.87 -2.23
CA ILE A 304 -26.06 -13.62 -2.36
C ILE A 304 -25.49 -12.55 -1.44
N LEU A 305 -25.00 -12.98 -0.27
CA LEU A 305 -24.34 -12.12 0.69
C LEU A 305 -23.01 -11.61 0.14
N VAL A 306 -22.22 -12.48 -0.49
CA VAL A 306 -20.97 -12.10 -1.18
C VAL A 306 -21.22 -11.06 -2.26
N ALA A 307 -22.27 -11.21 -3.08
CA ALA A 307 -22.60 -10.22 -4.11
C ALA A 307 -22.89 -8.84 -3.51
N LYS A 308 -23.72 -8.77 -2.45
CA LYS A 308 -24.02 -7.53 -1.74
C LYS A 308 -22.77 -6.92 -1.12
N GLN A 309 -21.93 -7.74 -0.48
CA GLN A 309 -20.67 -7.34 0.16
C GLN A 309 -19.68 -6.72 -0.84
N VAL A 310 -19.47 -7.38 -1.99
CA VAL A 310 -18.57 -6.88 -3.02
C VAL A 310 -19.14 -5.60 -3.63
N ALA A 311 -20.45 -5.52 -3.86
CA ALA A 311 -21.09 -4.30 -4.35
C ALA A 311 -20.89 -3.11 -3.40
N THR A 312 -21.08 -3.30 -2.09
CA THR A 312 -20.95 -2.21 -1.11
C THR A 312 -19.51 -1.81 -0.85
N VAL A 313 -18.59 -2.77 -0.74
CA VAL A 313 -17.20 -2.50 -0.32
C VAL A 313 -16.28 -2.17 -1.52
N GLN A 314 -16.66 -2.57 -2.74
CA GLN A 314 -15.84 -2.33 -3.93
C GLN A 314 -16.50 -1.40 -4.95
N LEU A 315 -17.72 -1.70 -5.39
CA LEU A 315 -18.36 -0.94 -6.48
C LEU A 315 -18.77 0.46 -6.04
N LEU A 316 -19.40 0.60 -4.87
CA LEU A 316 -19.86 1.88 -4.34
C LEU A 316 -18.71 2.89 -4.18
N PRO A 317 -17.62 2.60 -3.45
CA PRO A 317 -16.51 3.55 -3.30
C PRO A 317 -15.80 3.85 -4.62
N LEU A 318 -15.62 2.87 -5.50
CA LEU A 318 -15.02 3.10 -6.83
C LEU A 318 -15.87 4.06 -7.66
N SER A 319 -17.18 3.84 -7.69
CA SER A 319 -18.12 4.69 -8.42
C SER A 319 -18.14 6.10 -7.85
N LEU A 320 -18.16 6.24 -6.52
CA LEU A 320 -18.07 7.52 -5.84
C LEU A 320 -16.77 8.26 -6.20
N GLY A 321 -15.63 7.55 -6.23
CA GLY A 321 -14.35 8.13 -6.59
C GLY A 321 -14.31 8.64 -8.03
N LEU A 322 -14.86 7.87 -8.97
CA LEU A 322 -14.99 8.27 -10.37
C LEU A 322 -15.87 9.52 -10.53
N VAL A 323 -16.96 9.61 -9.74
CA VAL A 323 -17.82 10.80 -9.71
C VAL A 323 -17.06 12.02 -9.17
N ILE A 324 -16.32 11.88 -8.05
CA ILE A 324 -15.51 12.96 -7.49
C ILE A 324 -14.51 13.48 -8.53
N ARG A 325 -13.77 12.58 -9.20
CA ARG A 325 -12.80 12.93 -10.25
C ARG A 325 -13.47 13.61 -11.44
N LYS A 326 -14.69 13.22 -11.80
CA LYS A 326 -15.48 13.85 -12.88
C LYS A 326 -15.94 15.26 -12.50
N LEU A 327 -16.28 15.49 -11.23
CA LEU A 327 -16.71 16.80 -10.74
C LEU A 327 -15.55 17.79 -10.62
N SER A 328 -14.38 17.34 -10.16
CA SER A 328 -13.15 18.14 -10.13
C SER A 328 -11.91 17.24 -10.23
N ALA A 329 -11.14 17.45 -11.29
CA ALA A 329 -9.88 16.75 -11.47
C ALA A 329 -8.87 17.09 -10.36
N ASP A 330 -8.77 18.38 -10.03
CA ASP A 330 -7.83 18.92 -9.05
C ASP A 330 -8.13 18.41 -7.62
N LEU A 331 -9.40 18.48 -7.19
CA LEU A 331 -9.81 17.93 -5.88
C LEU A 331 -9.56 16.42 -5.82
N GLY A 332 -9.77 15.72 -6.94
CA GLY A 332 -9.47 14.30 -7.02
C GLY A 332 -7.97 14.02 -6.84
N GLU A 333 -7.11 14.78 -7.50
CA GLU A 333 -5.66 14.58 -7.39
C GLU A 333 -5.18 14.76 -5.94
N GLU A 334 -5.62 15.84 -5.29
CA GLU A 334 -5.24 16.20 -3.94
C GLU A 334 -5.75 15.18 -2.91
N ILE A 335 -7.05 14.86 -2.93
CA ILE A 335 -7.67 13.89 -2.01
C ILE A 335 -7.13 12.47 -2.29
N GLY A 336 -6.91 12.13 -3.56
CA GLY A 336 -6.46 10.81 -3.98
C GLY A 336 -5.10 10.43 -3.40
N ASP A 337 -4.13 11.37 -3.38
CA ASP A 337 -2.82 11.11 -2.77
C ASP A 337 -2.90 10.83 -1.27
N LEU A 338 -3.74 11.58 -0.54
CA LEU A 338 -4.00 11.36 0.87
C LEU A 338 -4.64 9.99 1.11
N LEU A 339 -5.75 9.71 0.41
CA LEU A 339 -6.47 8.45 0.56
C LEU A 339 -5.56 7.26 0.24
N LEU A 340 -4.73 7.35 -0.81
CA LEU A 340 -3.81 6.28 -1.18
C LEU A 340 -2.82 5.95 -0.05
N ASN A 341 -2.26 6.97 0.59
CA ASN A 341 -1.28 6.78 1.65
C ASN A 341 -1.92 6.20 2.91
N VAL A 342 -3.09 6.73 3.31
CA VAL A 342 -3.87 6.20 4.44
C VAL A 342 -4.25 4.74 4.19
N ALA A 343 -4.80 4.46 3.01
CA ALA A 343 -5.30 3.14 2.66
C ALA A 343 -4.17 2.10 2.53
N ASN A 344 -3.03 2.45 1.92
CA ASN A 344 -1.88 1.55 1.85
C ASN A 344 -1.29 1.26 3.24
N THR A 345 -1.22 2.27 4.10
CA THR A 345 -0.69 2.08 5.45
C THR A 345 -1.63 1.23 6.29
N LEU A 346 -2.93 1.54 6.28
CA LEU A 346 -3.95 0.75 6.96
C LEU A 346 -3.96 -0.71 6.45
N PHE A 347 -3.78 -0.93 5.15
CA PHE A 347 -3.68 -2.27 4.57
C PHE A 347 -2.47 -3.02 5.09
N LEU A 348 -1.31 -2.35 5.19
CA LEU A 348 -0.11 -2.95 5.77
C LEU A 348 -0.29 -3.27 7.26
N VAL A 349 -0.93 -2.40 8.04
CA VAL A 349 -1.23 -2.66 9.45
C VAL A 349 -2.10 -3.90 9.60
N VAL A 350 -3.22 -3.96 8.87
CA VAL A 350 -4.13 -5.10 8.91
C VAL A 350 -3.45 -6.36 8.39
N LEU A 351 -2.65 -6.28 7.32
CA LEU A 351 -1.92 -7.41 6.78
C LEU A 351 -0.87 -7.94 7.76
N ILE A 352 -0.10 -7.07 8.42
CA ILE A 352 0.89 -7.45 9.43
C ILE A 352 0.19 -8.07 10.65
N PHE A 353 -0.95 -7.51 11.07
CA PHE A 353 -1.76 -8.04 12.16
C PHE A 353 -2.31 -9.45 11.82
N SER A 354 -2.95 -9.59 10.65
CA SER A 354 -3.43 -10.88 10.14
C SER A 354 -2.29 -11.89 9.93
N LEU A 355 -1.11 -11.42 9.53
CA LEU A 355 0.10 -12.24 9.41
C LEU A 355 0.61 -12.65 10.78
N GLY A 356 0.64 -11.76 11.77
CA GLY A 356 0.98 -12.07 13.16
C GLY A 356 0.12 -13.19 13.72
N ILE A 357 -1.19 -13.17 13.45
CA ILE A 357 -2.12 -14.26 13.78
C ILE A 357 -1.80 -15.52 12.98
N SER A 358 -1.53 -15.37 11.69
CA SER A 358 -1.30 -16.50 10.80
C SER A 358 0.09 -17.12 10.92
N LEU A 359 1.10 -16.46 11.49
CA LEU A 359 2.50 -16.96 11.55
C LEU A 359 2.63 -18.26 12.35
N ASN A 360 1.69 -18.52 13.26
CA ASN A 360 1.62 -19.79 13.99
C ASN A 360 0.86 -20.86 13.20
N LEU A 361 0.01 -20.43 12.27
CA LEU A 361 -0.84 -21.28 11.45
C LEU A 361 -0.16 -21.60 10.10
N VAL A 362 0.77 -20.76 9.62
CA VAL A 362 1.48 -20.96 8.33
C VAL A 362 2.35 -22.24 8.33
N PRO A 363 3.13 -22.54 9.38
CA PRO A 363 3.80 -23.83 9.48
C PRO A 363 2.83 -25.02 9.52
N SER A 364 1.59 -24.79 9.97
CA SER A 364 0.54 -25.81 10.05
C SER A 364 -0.26 -25.99 8.75
N VAL A 365 -0.08 -25.14 7.72
CA VAL A 365 -0.88 -25.25 6.47
C VAL A 365 -0.57 -26.54 5.68
N GLY A 366 0.43 -27.32 6.10
CA GLY A 366 0.77 -28.59 5.50
C GLY A 366 1.47 -28.44 4.14
N TRP A 367 2.31 -29.40 3.82
CA TRP A 367 3.11 -29.40 2.58
C TRP A 367 2.25 -29.35 1.30
N LYS A 368 1.05 -29.95 1.32
CA LYS A 368 0.08 -29.91 0.22
C LYS A 368 -0.32 -28.48 -0.16
N THR A 369 -0.47 -27.60 0.82
CA THR A 369 -0.82 -26.19 0.59
C THR A 369 0.34 -25.44 -0.07
N ILE A 370 1.57 -25.66 0.39
CA ILE A 370 2.76 -25.02 -0.19
C ILE A 370 2.89 -25.41 -1.67
N ILE A 371 2.73 -26.71 -1.98
CA ILE A 371 2.75 -27.21 -3.37
C ILE A 371 1.60 -26.62 -4.18
N SER A 372 0.40 -26.55 -3.61
CA SER A 372 -0.76 -25.97 -4.30
C SER A 372 -0.54 -24.49 -4.64
N ILE A 373 0.00 -23.70 -3.70
CA ILE A 373 0.33 -22.28 -3.94
C ILE A 373 1.42 -22.16 -5.01
N ALA A 374 2.48 -22.98 -4.91
CA ALA A 374 3.54 -22.99 -5.91
C ALA A 374 2.99 -23.27 -7.31
N LEU A 375 2.14 -24.29 -7.45
CA LEU A 375 1.51 -24.63 -8.74
C LEU A 375 0.57 -23.54 -9.25
N ILE A 376 -0.33 -23.04 -8.42
CA ILE A 376 -1.27 -21.97 -8.81
C ILE A 376 -0.50 -20.74 -9.31
N VAL A 377 0.54 -20.33 -8.58
CA VAL A 377 1.35 -19.16 -8.92
C VAL A 377 2.17 -19.41 -10.18
N THR A 378 2.83 -20.56 -10.29
CA THR A 378 3.70 -20.87 -11.43
C THR A 378 2.87 -21.01 -12.71
N LEU A 379 1.77 -21.77 -12.67
CA LEU A 379 0.86 -21.92 -13.81
C LEU A 379 0.21 -20.58 -14.18
N GLY A 380 -0.22 -19.78 -13.20
CA GLY A 380 -0.77 -18.45 -13.44
C GLY A 380 0.23 -17.50 -14.10
N LEU A 381 1.49 -17.52 -13.66
CA LEU A 381 2.57 -16.75 -14.29
C LEU A 381 2.83 -17.21 -15.73
N ILE A 382 2.91 -18.52 -15.96
CA ILE A 382 3.12 -19.10 -17.30
C ILE A 382 1.98 -18.66 -18.23
N ILE A 383 0.74 -18.85 -17.83
CA ILE A 383 -0.43 -18.52 -18.66
C ILE A 383 -0.48 -17.02 -18.95
N GLY A 384 -0.30 -16.18 -17.93
CA GLY A 384 -0.27 -14.74 -18.14
C GLY A 384 0.90 -14.28 -19.01
N HIS A 385 2.07 -14.93 -18.90
CA HIS A 385 3.21 -14.67 -19.79
C HIS A 385 2.93 -15.12 -21.23
N LEU A 386 2.28 -16.26 -21.45
CA LEU A 386 1.96 -16.76 -22.78
C LEU A 386 0.90 -15.91 -23.48
N LEU A 387 -0.19 -15.60 -22.76
CA LEU A 387 -1.27 -14.75 -23.26
C LEU A 387 -0.86 -13.29 -23.42
N GLY A 388 0.19 -12.87 -22.69
CA GLY A 388 0.67 -11.50 -22.70
C GLY A 388 1.41 -11.08 -23.96
N ARG A 389 1.63 -12.01 -24.91
CA ARG A 389 2.23 -11.71 -26.22
C ARG A 389 1.23 -10.99 -27.12
N VAL A 390 1.34 -9.67 -27.15
CA VAL A 390 0.70 -8.77 -28.12
C VAL A 390 1.74 -7.70 -28.48
N ASP A 391 2.10 -7.63 -29.76
CA ASP A 391 3.01 -6.67 -30.42
C ASP A 391 4.53 -6.77 -30.12
N ASP A 392 5.33 -5.96 -30.84
CA ASP A 392 6.81 -6.01 -30.91
C ASP A 392 7.52 -5.71 -29.58
N ASN A 393 6.86 -5.00 -28.65
CA ASN A 393 7.33 -4.80 -27.26
C ASN A 393 6.85 -5.93 -26.32
N TYR A 394 7.26 -7.15 -26.65
CA TYR A 394 6.70 -8.39 -26.09
C TYR A 394 6.93 -8.58 -24.58
N LEU A 395 8.00 -8.07 -23.97
CA LEU A 395 8.32 -8.40 -22.58
C LEU A 395 7.48 -7.65 -21.55
N ASN A 396 7.20 -6.36 -21.76
CA ASN A 396 6.48 -5.54 -20.79
C ASN A 396 5.02 -6.00 -20.67
N SER A 397 4.36 -6.27 -21.80
CA SER A 397 2.98 -6.78 -21.85
C SER A 397 2.85 -8.17 -21.21
N ARG A 398 3.83 -9.05 -21.45
CA ARG A 398 3.91 -10.36 -20.79
C ARG A 398 4.11 -10.25 -19.28
N SER A 399 4.98 -9.34 -18.84
CA SER A 399 5.20 -9.08 -17.43
C SER A 399 3.93 -8.57 -16.74
N THR A 400 3.25 -7.59 -17.36
CA THR A 400 2.00 -7.03 -16.86
C THR A 400 0.95 -8.11 -16.71
N LEU A 401 0.71 -8.93 -17.75
CA LEU A 401 -0.35 -9.93 -17.68
C LEU A 401 -0.01 -11.10 -16.76
N ALA A 402 1.24 -11.58 -16.73
CA ALA A 402 1.67 -12.57 -15.74
C ALA A 402 1.43 -12.08 -14.31
N THR A 403 1.85 -10.84 -14.02
CA THR A 403 1.67 -10.21 -12.71
C THR A 403 0.19 -10.06 -12.36
N ALA A 404 -0.63 -9.58 -13.31
CA ALA A 404 -2.07 -9.42 -13.12
C ALA A 404 -2.79 -10.77 -12.90
N THR A 405 -2.34 -11.83 -13.57
CA THR A 405 -2.96 -13.17 -13.47
C THR A 405 -2.80 -13.77 -12.08
N ILE A 406 -1.68 -13.57 -11.39
CA ILE A 406 -1.49 -14.09 -10.02
C ILE A 406 -1.81 -13.09 -8.93
N ALA A 407 -1.84 -11.80 -9.22
CA ALA A 407 -2.14 -10.81 -8.20
C ALA A 407 -3.64 -10.87 -7.88
N ARG A 408 -3.99 -11.22 -6.64
CA ARG A 408 -5.36 -11.32 -6.13
C ARG A 408 -5.60 -10.29 -5.02
N ASN A 409 -6.85 -9.87 -4.84
CA ASN A 409 -7.23 -8.95 -3.78
C ASN A 409 -7.36 -9.68 -2.44
N VAL A 410 -6.25 -9.75 -1.70
CA VAL A 410 -6.15 -10.40 -0.39
C VAL A 410 -7.10 -9.76 0.62
N GLY A 411 -7.22 -8.43 0.63
CA GLY A 411 -8.11 -7.71 1.55
C GLY A 411 -9.57 -8.12 1.35
N LEU A 412 -10.04 -8.16 0.10
CA LEU A 412 -11.39 -8.60 -0.22
C LEU A 412 -11.63 -10.08 0.14
N ALA A 413 -10.66 -10.95 -0.14
CA ALA A 413 -10.76 -12.36 0.25
C ALA A 413 -10.86 -12.54 1.77
N LEU A 414 -10.07 -11.80 2.55
CA LEU A 414 -10.15 -11.79 4.02
C LEU A 414 -11.50 -11.26 4.51
N TYR A 415 -11.98 -10.16 3.94
CA TYR A 415 -13.27 -9.58 4.29
C TYR A 415 -14.42 -10.57 4.04
N ILE A 416 -14.47 -11.20 2.86
CA ILE A 416 -15.48 -12.20 2.53
C ILE A 416 -15.39 -13.40 3.49
N ALA A 417 -14.17 -13.88 3.79
CA ALA A 417 -13.97 -14.99 4.71
C ALA A 417 -14.54 -14.70 6.10
N ILE A 418 -14.26 -13.52 6.66
CA ILE A 418 -14.69 -13.18 8.02
C ILE A 418 -16.20 -13.00 8.09
N VAL A 419 -16.81 -12.24 7.16
CA VAL A 419 -18.25 -11.96 7.21
C VAL A 419 -19.11 -13.21 6.92
N ASN A 420 -18.54 -14.23 6.27
CA ASN A 420 -19.21 -15.51 6.04
C ASN A 420 -18.83 -16.58 7.10
N SER A 421 -18.19 -16.20 8.21
CA SER A 421 -17.75 -17.14 9.26
C SER A 421 -16.82 -18.25 8.74
N ALA A 422 -16.11 -17.99 7.64
CA ALA A 422 -15.13 -18.88 7.03
C ALA A 422 -13.70 -18.53 7.50
N THR A 423 -13.55 -18.17 8.77
CA THR A 423 -12.33 -17.56 9.33
C THR A 423 -11.16 -18.55 9.39
N ASN A 424 -11.47 -19.85 9.45
CA ASN A 424 -10.51 -20.93 9.27
C ASN A 424 -9.79 -20.91 7.90
N ALA A 425 -10.31 -20.19 6.90
CA ALA A 425 -9.65 -20.02 5.59
C ALA A 425 -8.56 -18.93 5.60
N ILE A 426 -8.52 -18.05 6.60
CA ILE A 426 -7.60 -16.90 6.68
C ILE A 426 -6.12 -17.33 6.59
N PRO A 427 -5.66 -18.39 7.28
CA PRO A 427 -4.27 -18.84 7.17
C PRO A 427 -3.88 -19.21 5.73
N GLY A 428 -4.80 -19.82 4.97
CA GLY A 428 -4.58 -20.13 3.55
C GLY A 428 -4.49 -18.87 2.68
N ILE A 429 -5.32 -17.87 2.97
CA ILE A 429 -5.31 -16.57 2.26
C ILE A 429 -3.99 -15.83 2.51
N VAL A 430 -3.55 -15.78 3.76
CA VAL A 430 -2.29 -15.14 4.16
C VAL A 430 -1.08 -15.92 3.64
N ALA A 431 -1.11 -17.26 3.71
CA ALA A 431 -0.06 -18.11 3.15
C ALA A 431 0.12 -17.88 1.65
N TYR A 432 -0.98 -17.76 0.89
CA TYR A 432 -0.91 -17.40 -0.53
C TYR A 432 -0.29 -16.01 -0.75
N ALA A 433 -0.66 -15.02 0.06
CA ALA A 433 -0.11 -13.66 -0.06
C ALA A 433 1.43 -13.64 0.12
N VAL A 434 1.95 -14.39 1.09
CA VAL A 434 3.39 -14.46 1.40
C VAL A 434 4.12 -15.40 0.44
N LEU A 435 3.72 -16.67 0.39
CA LEU A 435 4.40 -17.68 -0.43
C LEU A 435 4.24 -17.38 -1.92
N GLY A 436 3.09 -16.85 -2.35
CA GLY A 436 2.90 -16.44 -3.74
C GLY A 436 3.77 -15.26 -4.16
N ALA A 437 4.08 -14.34 -3.24
CA ALA A 437 5.09 -13.31 -3.49
C ALA A 437 6.48 -13.92 -3.66
N ILE A 438 6.86 -14.86 -2.78
CA ILE A 438 8.15 -15.57 -2.83
C ILE A 438 8.29 -16.37 -4.13
N PHE A 439 7.29 -17.18 -4.49
CA PHE A 439 7.32 -17.99 -5.72
C PHE A 439 7.27 -17.15 -7.00
N ALA A 440 6.79 -15.90 -6.94
CA ALA A 440 6.85 -14.99 -8.07
C ALA A 440 8.21 -14.30 -8.25
N LEU A 441 9.09 -14.29 -7.24
CA LEU A 441 10.39 -13.61 -7.30
C LEU A 441 11.29 -14.06 -8.45
N PRO A 442 11.49 -15.38 -8.71
CA PRO A 442 12.36 -15.83 -9.79
C PRO A 442 11.93 -15.30 -11.16
N TYR A 443 10.63 -15.34 -11.44
CA TYR A 443 10.05 -14.79 -12.66
C TYR A 443 10.27 -13.28 -12.77
N ASN A 444 9.98 -12.53 -11.69
CA ASN A 444 10.13 -11.07 -11.67
C ASN A 444 11.59 -10.65 -11.90
N ILE A 445 12.55 -11.35 -11.29
CA ILE A 445 13.99 -11.08 -11.48
C ILE A 445 14.39 -11.38 -12.93
N TRP A 446 13.97 -12.53 -13.47
CA TRP A 446 14.29 -12.93 -14.84
C TRP A 446 13.76 -11.93 -15.88
N VAL A 447 12.48 -11.55 -15.79
CA VAL A 447 11.88 -10.60 -16.73
C VAL A 447 12.54 -9.23 -16.63
N LYS A 448 12.78 -8.74 -15.41
CA LYS A 448 13.42 -7.42 -15.20
C LYS A 448 14.82 -7.36 -15.80
N ASN A 449 15.61 -8.42 -15.67
CA ASN A 449 16.94 -8.49 -16.28
C ASN A 449 16.85 -8.52 -17.81
N LYS A 450 15.89 -9.25 -18.39
CA LYS A 450 15.67 -9.27 -19.84
C LYS A 450 15.23 -7.93 -20.41
N ILE A 451 14.37 -7.20 -19.70
CA ILE A 451 13.94 -5.86 -20.13
C ILE A 451 15.13 -4.90 -20.13
N LYS A 452 15.97 -4.89 -19.08
CA LYS A 452 17.17 -4.04 -19.02
C LYS A 452 18.18 -4.31 -20.15
N LEU A 453 18.32 -5.58 -20.55
CA LEU A 453 19.25 -5.97 -21.62
C LEU A 453 18.73 -5.64 -23.02
N GLY A 454 17.42 -5.46 -23.20
CA GLY A 454 16.84 -5.07 -24.49
C GLY A 454 16.73 -3.55 -24.69
N THR A 455 17.06 -2.75 -23.67
CA THR A 455 17.09 -1.29 -23.72
C THR A 455 18.50 -0.71 -23.87
N ASN A 456 19.53 -1.57 -23.82
CA ASN A 456 20.93 -1.27 -24.15
C ASN A 456 21.23 -1.89 -25.52
#